data_AF-A0A438CQ94-F1
#
_entry.id   AF-A0A438CQ94-F1
#
_cell.length_a   1.000
_cell.length_b   1.000
_cell.length_c   1.000
_cell.angle_alpha   90.00
_cell.angle_beta   90.00
_cell.angle_gamma   90.00
#
_symmetry.space_group_name_H-M   'P 1'
#
loop_
_entity.id
_entity.type
_entity.pdbx_description
1 polymer ?
#
loop_
_entity_poly.entity_id
_entity_poly.type
_entity_poly.pdbx_seq_one_letter_code
_entity_poly.pdbx_strand_id
1 'polypeptide(L)'
;MPHSCVLFTGFDFFYLVQQWPGSYCDSKQSCCYPTTGKPDADFGIHGLWPNYRDGSYPSNCNSNNPYDESEISDLIRSMQEEWPTLACPSGNGSKFWAHEWDKHGTCSESVLSQHQYFEAALDLKKDVDLVQILKKAGIRANGESYPLYDIKDAIKDAVGVTPWIECNVDSSGNSQLYQVHLRLDQHFLTASLPCLGLLVYYE
;
A
#
# COMPACT_ATOMS: atom_id res chain seq x y z
N MET A 1 -11.11 -12.20 34.96
CA MET A 1 -10.09 -11.68 34.03
C MET A 1 -10.21 -12.48 32.75
N PRO A 2 -10.80 -11.98 31.67
CA PRO A 2 -10.89 -12.77 30.46
C PRO A 2 -9.54 -12.73 29.75
N HIS A 3 -9.02 -13.91 29.46
CA HIS A 3 -7.82 -14.12 28.67
C HIS A 3 -8.05 -13.53 27.28
N SER A 4 -7.26 -12.51 26.95
CA SER A 4 -7.20 -11.93 25.61
C SER A 4 -6.93 -13.04 24.61
N CYS A 5 -7.81 -13.23 23.63
CA CYS A 5 -7.53 -14.02 22.45
C CYS A 5 -6.49 -13.25 21.64
N VAL A 6 -5.21 -13.40 22.00
CA VAL A 6 -4.11 -12.91 21.17
C VAL A 6 -3.97 -13.95 20.07
N LEU A 7 -4.58 -13.68 18.90
CA LEU A 7 -4.12 -14.29 17.67
C LEU A 7 -2.64 -13.92 17.57
N PHE A 8 -1.74 -14.87 17.81
CA PHE A 8 -0.32 -14.71 17.53
C PHE A 8 -0.17 -14.70 16.01
N THR A 9 -0.44 -13.55 15.41
CA THR A 9 -0.06 -13.25 14.04
C THR A 9 1.45 -13.06 14.02
N GLY A 10 2.11 -13.48 12.94
CA GLY A 10 3.55 -13.30 12.76
C GLY A 10 3.98 -11.84 12.55
N PHE A 11 3.16 -10.85 12.93
CA PHE A 11 3.36 -9.40 12.78
C PHE A 11 2.36 -8.63 13.66
N ASP A 12 2.59 -7.33 13.87
CA ASP A 12 1.77 -6.48 14.75
C ASP A 12 0.75 -5.59 14.01
N PHE A 13 1.10 -5.09 12.83
CA PHE A 13 0.28 -4.18 12.01
C PHE A 13 0.71 -4.25 10.54
N PHE A 14 -0.05 -3.61 9.65
CA PHE A 14 0.36 -3.40 8.26
C PHE A 14 0.72 -1.95 7.99
N TYR A 15 1.66 -1.70 7.08
CA TYR A 15 1.72 -0.45 6.35
C TYR A 15 1.02 -0.61 5.00
N LEU A 16 0.01 0.20 4.72
CA LEU A 16 -0.34 0.50 3.33
C LEU A 16 0.63 1.58 2.84
N VAL A 17 1.39 1.24 1.82
CA VAL A 17 2.36 2.15 1.20
C VAL A 17 1.86 2.52 -0.18
N GLN A 18 1.64 3.82 -0.38
CA GLN A 18 1.25 4.38 -1.66
C GLN A 18 2.36 5.30 -2.18
N GLN A 19 2.60 5.28 -3.49
CA GLN A 19 3.70 5.97 -4.15
C GLN A 19 3.19 6.95 -5.21
N TRP A 20 3.78 8.13 -5.26
CA TRP A 20 3.51 9.12 -6.31
C TRP A 20 4.32 8.78 -7.59
N PRO A 21 3.67 8.45 -8.73
CA PRO A 21 4.38 8.10 -9.97
C PRO A 21 5.28 9.22 -10.50
N GLY A 22 4.88 10.48 -10.31
CA GLY A 22 5.67 11.64 -10.73
C GLY A 22 7.06 11.62 -10.10
N SER A 23 7.12 11.45 -8.77
CA SER A 23 8.38 11.47 -8.02
C SER A 23 9.25 10.24 -8.22
N TYR A 24 8.68 9.12 -8.69
CA TYR A 24 9.49 7.98 -9.14
C TYR A 24 10.19 8.30 -10.47
N CYS A 25 9.42 8.85 -11.41
CA CYS A 25 9.84 9.00 -12.81
C CYS A 25 10.64 10.27 -13.13
N ASP A 26 10.71 11.24 -12.22
CA ASP A 26 11.53 12.45 -12.36
C ASP A 26 12.84 12.41 -11.54
N SER A 27 13.10 11.28 -10.87
CA SER A 27 14.37 10.99 -10.20
C SER A 27 15.48 10.69 -11.21
N LYS A 28 16.71 10.46 -10.72
CA LYS A 28 17.83 10.04 -11.58
C LYS A 28 17.73 8.59 -12.05
N GLN A 29 16.78 7.82 -11.53
CA GLN A 29 16.58 6.43 -11.92
C GLN A 29 15.71 6.34 -13.18
N SER A 30 15.92 5.30 -13.98
CA SER A 30 15.07 5.05 -15.14
C SER A 30 13.65 4.68 -14.70
N CYS A 31 12.66 5.26 -15.37
CA CYS A 31 11.24 4.90 -15.23
C CYS A 31 10.68 4.50 -16.60
N CYS A 32 9.86 3.46 -16.60
CA CYS A 32 9.14 2.98 -17.77
C CYS A 32 7.66 2.85 -17.41
N TYR A 33 6.77 3.38 -18.25
CA TYR A 33 5.35 3.17 -18.06
C TYR A 33 4.96 1.70 -18.29
N PRO A 34 3.92 1.19 -17.59
CA PRO A 34 3.37 -0.13 -17.82
C PRO A 34 3.00 -0.38 -19.29
N THR A 35 2.81 -1.65 -19.64
CA THR A 35 2.31 -2.04 -20.98
C THR A 35 0.90 -1.51 -21.26
N THR A 36 0.15 -1.15 -20.23
CA THR A 36 -1.18 -0.52 -20.32
C THR A 36 -1.13 0.99 -20.61
N GLY A 37 0.08 1.59 -20.63
CA GLY A 37 0.28 3.00 -20.90
C GLY A 37 0.68 3.81 -19.66
N LYS A 38 0.66 5.13 -19.78
CA LYS A 38 0.99 6.05 -18.68
C LYS A 38 -0.08 5.93 -17.59
N PRO A 39 0.28 5.67 -16.32
CA PRO A 39 -0.68 5.64 -15.22
C PRO A 39 -1.33 7.01 -15.01
N ASP A 40 -2.50 7.00 -14.37
CA ASP A 40 -3.18 8.21 -13.97
C ASP A 40 -2.34 9.07 -13.04
N ALA A 41 -2.66 10.36 -12.96
CA ALA A 41 -2.04 11.29 -12.02
C ALA A 41 -2.62 11.09 -10.61
N ASP A 42 -2.49 9.87 -10.11
CA ASP A 42 -2.89 9.43 -8.78
C ASP A 42 -1.75 8.66 -8.10
N PHE A 43 -1.82 8.50 -6.79
CA PHE A 43 -0.94 7.56 -6.08
C PHE A 43 -1.23 6.13 -6.55
N GLY A 44 -0.18 5.35 -6.78
CA GLY A 44 -0.29 3.90 -6.97
C GLY A 44 0.07 3.16 -5.69
N ILE A 45 -0.45 1.96 -5.50
CA ILE A 45 -0.01 1.08 -4.41
C ILE A 45 1.45 0.68 -4.66
N HIS A 46 2.28 0.74 -3.62
CA HIS A 46 3.58 0.09 -3.57
C HIS A 46 3.43 -1.27 -2.91
N GLY A 47 2.83 -1.33 -1.71
CA GLY A 47 2.47 -2.59 -1.10
C GLY A 47 1.77 -2.49 0.25
N LEU A 48 1.42 -3.66 0.77
CA LEU A 48 0.75 -3.85 2.05
C LEU A 48 1.65 -4.69 2.96
N TRP A 49 2.38 -4.06 3.87
CA TRP A 49 3.54 -4.70 4.50
C TRP A 49 3.29 -5.04 5.97
N PRO A 50 3.23 -6.34 6.34
CA PRO A 50 3.32 -6.76 7.73
C PRO A 50 4.55 -6.16 8.42
N ASN A 51 4.39 -5.61 9.62
CA ASN A 51 5.45 -4.96 10.38
C ASN A 51 5.34 -5.26 11.89
N TYR A 52 6.46 -5.10 12.59
CA TYR A 52 6.54 -5.19 14.04
C TYR A 52 6.63 -3.79 14.68
N ARG A 53 6.17 -3.66 15.93
CA ARG A 53 6.19 -2.39 16.69
C ARG A 53 7.60 -1.94 17.06
N ASP A 54 8.59 -2.82 17.01
CA ASP A 54 10.00 -2.49 17.24
C ASP A 54 10.69 -1.84 16.02
N GLY A 55 9.97 -1.72 14.89
CA GLY A 55 10.46 -1.13 13.65
C GLY A 55 11.09 -2.12 12.68
N SER A 56 11.22 -3.40 13.05
CA SER A 56 11.57 -4.47 12.13
C SER A 56 10.33 -5.01 11.39
N TYR A 57 10.53 -5.87 10.39
CA TYR A 57 9.43 -6.51 9.66
C TYR A 57 9.79 -7.95 9.26
N PRO A 58 8.80 -8.86 9.21
CA PRO A 58 8.99 -10.17 8.62
C PRO A 58 9.06 -10.07 7.09
N SER A 59 9.87 -10.94 6.46
CA SER A 59 10.00 -10.99 5.00
C SER A 59 10.26 -12.40 4.50
N ASN A 60 9.78 -12.72 3.30
CA ASN A 60 10.01 -14.01 2.62
C ASN A 60 9.61 -15.21 3.49
N CYS A 61 8.43 -15.14 4.10
CA CYS A 61 8.03 -16.04 5.18
C CYS A 61 7.67 -17.46 4.72
N ASN A 62 7.26 -17.64 3.45
CA ASN A 62 6.88 -18.94 2.93
C ASN A 62 7.32 -19.14 1.48
N SER A 63 8.44 -19.84 1.27
CA SER A 63 8.92 -20.20 -0.07
C SER A 63 8.10 -21.29 -0.77
N ASN A 64 7.19 -21.95 -0.04
CA ASN A 64 6.33 -23.01 -0.59
C ASN A 64 4.98 -22.47 -1.09
N ASN A 65 4.71 -21.18 -0.92
CA ASN A 65 3.50 -20.52 -1.43
C ASN A 65 3.88 -19.33 -2.33
N PRO A 66 4.57 -19.59 -3.46
CA PRO A 66 4.97 -18.54 -4.38
C PRO A 66 3.75 -17.89 -5.03
N TYR A 67 3.93 -16.68 -5.55
CA TYR A 67 2.89 -15.97 -6.28
C TYR A 67 2.27 -16.81 -7.41
N ASP A 68 0.94 -16.86 -7.43
CA ASP A 68 0.13 -17.49 -8.48
C ASP A 68 -0.90 -16.49 -9.03
N GLU A 69 -0.62 -15.97 -10.22
CA GLU A 69 -1.49 -15.00 -10.91
C GLU A 69 -2.92 -15.51 -11.13
N SER A 70 -3.12 -16.84 -11.23
CA SER A 70 -4.44 -17.42 -11.47
C SER A 70 -5.40 -17.18 -10.29
N GLU A 71 -4.87 -17.06 -9.07
CA GLU A 71 -5.67 -16.79 -7.88
C GLU A 71 -6.20 -15.36 -7.83
N ILE A 72 -5.65 -14.44 -8.62
CA ILE A 72 -6.06 -13.02 -8.68
C ILE A 72 -6.59 -12.59 -10.05
N SER A 73 -6.97 -13.55 -10.89
CA SER A 73 -7.35 -13.30 -12.29
C SER A 73 -8.49 -12.27 -12.44
N ASP A 74 -9.40 -12.21 -11.48
CA ASP A 74 -10.50 -11.23 -11.38
C ASP A 74 -10.03 -9.82 -10.98
N LEU A 75 -8.90 -9.71 -10.28
CA LEU A 75 -8.34 -8.45 -9.79
C LEU A 75 -7.35 -7.80 -10.78
N ILE A 76 -6.87 -8.52 -11.80
CA ILE A 76 -5.77 -8.09 -12.69
C ILE A 76 -6.00 -6.70 -13.27
N ARG A 77 -7.23 -6.39 -13.70
CA ARG A 77 -7.52 -5.06 -14.27
C ARG A 77 -7.32 -3.96 -13.23
N SER A 78 -7.87 -4.13 -12.02
CA SER A 78 -7.70 -3.17 -10.93
C SER A 78 -6.25 -3.09 -10.47
N MET A 79 -5.52 -4.20 -10.47
CA MET A 79 -4.07 -4.23 -10.19
C MET A 79 -3.27 -3.42 -11.22
N GLN A 80 -3.62 -3.48 -12.51
CA GLN A 80 -2.97 -2.68 -13.56
C GLN A 80 -3.25 -1.18 -13.44
N GLU A 81 -4.43 -0.81 -12.94
CA GLU A 81 -4.86 0.58 -12.76
C GLU A 81 -4.27 1.17 -11.46
N GLU A 82 -4.39 0.46 -10.34
CA GLU A 82 -4.10 0.99 -8.99
C GLU A 82 -2.74 0.55 -8.42
N TRP A 83 -2.12 -0.52 -8.93
CA TRP A 83 -0.82 -1.03 -8.48
C TRP A 83 0.19 -1.18 -9.64
N PRO A 84 0.40 -0.12 -10.46
CA PRO A 84 1.24 -0.22 -11.65
C PRO A 84 2.72 -0.38 -11.31
N THR A 85 3.45 -1.10 -12.16
CA THR A 85 4.92 -1.09 -12.13
C THR A 85 5.48 0.09 -12.92
N LEU A 86 6.50 0.77 -12.39
CA LEU A 86 7.22 1.84 -13.08
C LEU A 86 8.67 1.47 -13.42
N ALA A 87 9.08 0.23 -13.10
CA ALA A 87 10.42 -0.25 -13.35
C ALA A 87 10.68 -0.48 -14.85
N CYS A 88 11.94 -0.35 -15.26
CA CYS A 88 12.36 -0.65 -16.62
C CYS A 88 12.92 -2.08 -16.79
N PRO A 89 12.69 -2.75 -17.93
CA PRO A 89 11.83 -2.32 -19.04
C PRO A 89 10.34 -2.34 -18.68
N SER A 90 9.51 -1.71 -19.51
CA SER A 90 8.04 -1.72 -19.36
C SER A 90 7.52 -3.13 -19.10
N GLY A 91 6.61 -3.27 -18.13
CA GLY A 91 6.04 -4.53 -17.70
C GLY A 91 4.53 -4.44 -17.48
N ASN A 92 3.90 -5.61 -17.36
CA ASN A 92 2.46 -5.74 -17.11
C ASN A 92 2.09 -5.71 -15.61
N GLY A 93 3.07 -5.53 -14.72
CA GLY A 93 2.88 -5.52 -13.26
C GLY A 93 3.14 -6.86 -12.56
N SER A 94 2.96 -8.01 -13.24
CA SER A 94 3.02 -9.35 -12.63
C SER A 94 4.30 -9.61 -11.82
N LYS A 95 5.48 -9.23 -12.33
CA LYS A 95 6.76 -9.37 -11.60
C LYS A 95 6.82 -8.55 -10.32
N PHE A 96 6.19 -7.38 -10.32
CA PHE A 96 6.15 -6.51 -9.15
C PHE A 96 5.17 -7.07 -8.11
N TRP A 97 3.99 -7.51 -8.53
CA TRP A 97 3.03 -8.15 -7.63
C TRP A 97 3.58 -9.45 -7.03
N ALA A 98 4.27 -10.25 -7.84
CA ALA A 98 4.99 -11.44 -7.35
C ALA A 98 6.02 -11.09 -6.27
N HIS A 99 6.80 -10.02 -6.48
CA HIS A 99 7.76 -9.55 -5.47
C HIS A 99 7.06 -9.16 -4.16
N GLU A 100 5.98 -8.38 -4.24
CA GLU A 100 5.24 -7.91 -3.08
C GLU A 100 4.56 -9.08 -2.33
N TRP A 101 4.00 -10.05 -3.05
CA TRP A 101 3.47 -11.26 -2.44
C TRP A 101 4.57 -12.10 -1.78
N ASP A 102 5.58 -12.51 -2.54
CA ASP A 102 6.61 -13.44 -2.05
C ASP A 102 7.37 -12.86 -0.85
N LYS A 103 7.62 -11.55 -0.85
CA LYS A 103 8.35 -10.87 0.22
C LYS A 103 7.48 -10.46 1.40
N HIS A 104 6.27 -9.94 1.17
CA HIS A 104 5.43 -9.34 2.22
C HIS A 104 4.12 -10.10 2.42
N GLY A 105 3.41 -10.45 1.34
CA GLY A 105 2.15 -11.18 1.40
C GLY A 105 2.24 -12.54 2.11
N THR A 106 3.30 -13.32 1.84
CA THR A 106 3.55 -14.62 2.51
C THR A 106 3.68 -14.50 4.03
N CYS A 107 4.01 -13.32 4.55
CA CYS A 107 4.09 -13.07 6.00
C CYS A 107 2.73 -12.75 6.63
N SER A 108 1.68 -12.63 5.82
CA SER A 108 0.30 -12.39 6.27
C SER A 108 -0.63 -13.60 6.11
N GLU A 109 -0.12 -14.75 5.68
CA GLU A 109 -0.91 -15.96 5.40
C GLU A 109 -1.76 -16.47 6.57
N SER A 110 -1.39 -16.13 7.80
CA SER A 110 -2.19 -16.43 8.99
C SER A 110 -3.56 -15.72 9.00
N VAL A 111 -3.73 -14.67 8.18
CA VAL A 111 -4.94 -13.82 8.13
C VAL A 111 -5.46 -13.55 6.72
N LEU A 112 -4.61 -13.56 5.69
CA LEU A 112 -4.97 -13.24 4.31
C LEU A 112 -4.40 -14.30 3.36
N SER A 113 -5.25 -14.89 2.53
CA SER A 113 -4.80 -15.60 1.32
C SER A 113 -4.19 -14.60 0.32
N GLN A 114 -3.58 -15.10 -0.76
CA GLN A 114 -3.04 -14.24 -1.82
C GLN A 114 -4.10 -13.34 -2.44
N HIS A 115 -5.25 -13.90 -2.84
CA HIS A 115 -6.37 -13.10 -3.35
C HIS A 115 -6.79 -12.01 -2.35
N GLN A 116 -7.00 -12.38 -1.08
CA GLN A 116 -7.40 -11.44 -0.03
C GLN A 116 -6.36 -10.35 0.25
N TYR A 117 -5.06 -10.66 0.13
CA TYR A 117 -3.99 -9.69 0.29
C TYR A 117 -4.05 -8.58 -0.76
N PHE A 118 -4.23 -8.97 -2.02
CA PHE A 118 -4.34 -8.00 -3.13
C PHE A 118 -5.68 -7.25 -3.09
N GLU A 119 -6.79 -7.95 -2.82
CA GLU A 119 -8.11 -7.33 -2.67
C GLU A 119 -8.11 -6.30 -1.54
N ALA A 120 -7.56 -6.64 -0.36
CA ALA A 120 -7.48 -5.71 0.76
C ALA A 120 -6.68 -4.45 0.41
N ALA A 121 -5.55 -4.58 -0.29
CA ALA A 121 -4.76 -3.42 -0.69
C ALA A 121 -5.51 -2.51 -1.67
N LEU A 122 -6.26 -3.08 -2.62
CA LEU A 122 -7.09 -2.35 -3.57
C LEU A 122 -8.24 -1.61 -2.85
N ASP A 123 -8.93 -2.28 -1.93
CA ASP A 123 -10.01 -1.67 -1.14
C ASP A 123 -9.49 -0.54 -0.24
N LEU A 124 -8.36 -0.75 0.44
CA LEU A 124 -7.73 0.28 1.26
C LEU A 124 -7.27 1.49 0.43
N LYS A 125 -6.73 1.26 -0.78
CA LYS A 125 -6.37 2.34 -1.71
C LYS A 125 -7.60 3.15 -2.12
N LYS A 126 -8.70 2.47 -2.41
CA LYS A 126 -9.97 3.12 -2.77
C LYS A 126 -10.55 3.94 -1.62
N ASP A 127 -10.46 3.43 -0.39
CA ASP A 127 -10.92 4.14 0.82
C ASP A 127 -10.03 5.34 1.16
N VAL A 128 -8.74 5.28 0.83
CA VAL A 128 -7.75 6.33 1.09
C VAL A 128 -7.28 7.01 -0.20
N ASP A 129 -8.19 7.77 -0.81
CA ASP A 129 -7.91 8.63 -1.97
C ASP A 129 -7.03 9.83 -1.57
N LEU A 130 -5.72 9.62 -1.56
CA LEU A 130 -4.72 10.61 -1.16
C LEU A 130 -4.77 11.87 -2.04
N VAL A 131 -5.01 11.73 -3.35
CA VAL A 131 -5.12 12.90 -4.24
C VAL A 131 -6.31 13.78 -3.85
N GLN A 132 -7.48 13.20 -3.58
CA GLN A 132 -8.65 13.99 -3.17
C GLN A 132 -8.48 14.58 -1.77
N ILE A 133 -7.89 13.84 -0.84
CA ILE A 133 -7.58 14.34 0.50
C ILE A 133 -6.68 15.58 0.41
N LEU A 134 -5.57 15.48 -0.31
CA LEU A 134 -4.63 16.60 -0.49
C LEU A 134 -5.26 17.78 -1.24
N LYS A 135 -6.03 17.51 -2.30
CA LYS A 135 -6.75 18.56 -3.06
C LYS A 135 -7.74 19.34 -2.19
N LYS A 136 -8.46 18.67 -1.28
CA LYS A 136 -9.39 19.33 -0.34
C LYS A 136 -8.66 20.27 0.63
N ALA A 137 -7.40 19.96 0.97
CA ALA A 137 -6.52 20.82 1.76
C ALA A 137 -5.79 21.89 0.92
N GLY A 138 -6.08 21.99 -0.39
CA GLY A 138 -5.43 22.97 -1.28
C GLY A 138 -4.07 22.53 -1.82
N ILE A 139 -3.62 21.30 -1.52
CA ILE A 139 -2.34 20.74 -1.97
C ILE A 139 -2.56 20.04 -3.32
N ARG A 140 -1.79 20.43 -4.35
CA ARG A 140 -1.95 19.92 -5.71
C ARG A 140 -0.61 19.48 -6.29
N ALA A 141 -0.64 18.50 -7.18
CA ALA A 141 0.53 18.11 -7.96
C ALA A 141 0.77 19.10 -9.13
N ASN A 142 1.17 20.33 -8.80
CA ASN A 142 1.39 21.43 -9.74
C ASN A 142 2.83 21.96 -9.75
N GLY A 143 3.74 21.31 -9.01
CA GLY A 143 5.15 21.72 -8.88
C GLY A 143 5.41 22.78 -7.80
N GLU A 144 4.38 23.20 -7.05
CA GLU A 144 4.56 24.06 -5.88
C GLU A 144 5.11 23.28 -4.68
N SER A 145 5.80 23.98 -3.79
CA SER A 145 6.29 23.43 -2.53
C SER A 145 5.26 23.62 -1.43
N TYR A 146 5.00 22.54 -0.69
CA TYR A 146 4.11 22.55 0.47
C TYR A 146 4.90 22.18 1.73
N PRO A 147 4.61 22.80 2.89
CA PRO A 147 5.14 22.35 4.16
C PRO A 147 4.77 20.90 4.45
N LEU A 148 5.73 20.12 4.97
CA LEU A 148 5.50 18.71 5.29
C LEU A 148 4.38 18.51 6.32
N TYR A 149 4.22 19.46 7.26
CA TYR A 149 3.17 19.37 8.27
C TYR A 149 1.77 19.52 7.65
N ASP A 150 1.59 20.38 6.64
CA ASP A 150 0.29 20.53 5.95
C ASP A 150 -0.12 19.23 5.25
N ILE A 151 0.83 18.53 4.62
CA ILE A 151 0.58 17.21 3.99
C ILE A 151 0.18 16.18 5.06
N LYS A 152 0.92 16.11 6.16
CA LYS A 152 0.67 15.15 7.25
C LYS A 152 -0.67 15.41 7.93
N ASP A 153 -0.98 16.67 8.23
CA ASP A 153 -2.20 17.05 8.93
C ASP A 153 -3.42 16.83 8.03
N ALA A 154 -3.36 17.16 6.74
CA ALA A 154 -4.44 16.88 5.79
C ALA A 154 -4.79 15.39 5.72
N ILE A 155 -3.78 14.51 5.66
CA ILE A 155 -3.99 13.05 5.62
C ILE A 155 -4.48 12.53 6.97
N LYS A 156 -3.89 13.01 8.07
CA LYS A 156 -4.30 12.62 9.42
C LYS A 156 -5.74 13.01 9.74
N ASP A 157 -6.16 14.21 9.36
CA ASP A 157 -7.52 14.70 9.61
C ASP A 157 -8.56 13.90 8.81
N ALA A 158 -8.18 13.41 7.62
CA ALA A 158 -9.07 12.60 6.79
C ALA A 158 -9.14 11.12 7.21
N VAL A 159 -8.02 10.52 7.59
CA VAL A 159 -7.90 9.06 7.81
C VAL A 159 -7.86 8.70 9.30
N GLY A 160 -7.57 9.66 10.18
CA GLY A 160 -7.49 9.46 11.64
C GLY A 160 -6.16 8.89 12.14
N VAL A 161 -5.23 8.55 11.24
CA VAL A 161 -3.88 8.09 11.57
C VAL A 161 -2.82 9.03 11.01
N THR A 162 -1.76 9.29 11.78
CA THR A 162 -0.65 10.13 11.30
C THR A 162 0.15 9.35 10.26
N PRO A 163 0.27 9.83 9.00
CA PRO A 163 1.08 9.15 8.01
C PRO A 163 2.57 9.32 8.31
N TRP A 164 3.36 8.32 7.93
CA TRP A 164 4.79 8.53 7.68
C TRP A 164 4.97 8.92 6.20
N ILE A 165 5.75 9.97 5.97
CA ILE A 165 5.97 10.55 4.64
C ILE A 165 7.42 10.32 4.28
N GLU A 166 7.61 9.65 3.14
CA GLU A 166 8.91 9.44 2.54
C GLU A 166 9.08 10.41 1.37
N CYS A 167 10.23 11.07 1.33
CA CYS A 167 10.62 11.95 0.24
C CYS A 167 11.82 11.39 -0.50
N ASN A 168 11.89 11.63 -1.80
CA ASN A 168 13.11 11.43 -2.57
C ASN A 168 13.58 12.78 -3.16
N VAL A 169 14.52 12.72 -4.09
CA VAL A 169 15.10 13.90 -4.75
C VAL A 169 14.93 13.79 -6.26
N ASP A 170 14.39 14.82 -6.89
CA ASP A 170 14.23 14.90 -8.35
C ASP A 170 15.58 15.11 -9.07
N SER A 171 15.56 15.09 -10.39
CA SER A 171 16.74 15.36 -11.24
C SER A 171 17.34 16.76 -11.05
N SER A 172 16.56 17.73 -10.55
CA SER A 172 16.97 19.11 -10.27
C SER A 172 17.51 19.32 -8.85
N GLY A 173 17.42 18.32 -7.97
CA GLY A 173 17.87 18.38 -6.58
C GLY A 173 16.79 18.81 -5.58
N ASN A 174 15.53 18.92 -5.98
CA ASN A 174 14.43 19.27 -5.08
C ASN A 174 13.98 18.04 -4.28
N SER A 175 13.67 18.24 -3.00
CA SER A 175 12.98 17.22 -2.20
C SER A 175 11.50 17.20 -2.57
N GLN A 176 10.95 16.00 -2.77
CA GLN A 176 9.58 15.81 -3.23
C GLN A 176 8.90 14.62 -2.55
N LEU A 177 7.57 14.68 -2.44
CA LEU A 177 6.74 13.62 -1.84
C LEU A 177 6.81 12.35 -2.69
N TYR A 178 7.41 11.30 -2.14
CA TYR A 178 7.63 10.05 -2.85
C TYR A 178 6.63 8.97 -2.44
N GLN A 179 6.55 8.66 -1.14
CA GLN A 179 5.63 7.65 -0.62
C GLN A 179 4.91 8.12 0.65
N VAL A 180 3.69 7.63 0.81
CA VAL A 180 2.85 7.81 2.00
C VAL A 180 2.63 6.44 2.62
N HIS A 181 2.99 6.32 3.90
CA HIS A 181 2.89 5.09 4.67
C HIS A 181 1.82 5.26 5.73
N LEU A 182 0.75 4.49 5.62
CA LEU A 182 -0.38 4.49 6.56
C LEU A 182 -0.34 3.21 7.38
N ARG A 183 -0.16 3.39 8.69
CA ARG A 183 -0.20 2.28 9.63
C ARG A 183 -1.65 1.83 9.83
N LEU A 184 -1.91 0.56 9.56
CA LEU A 184 -3.19 -0.10 9.71
C LEU A 184 -3.04 -1.17 10.80
N ASP A 185 -3.57 -0.90 11.98
CA ASP A 185 -3.70 -1.94 13.01
C ASP A 185 -4.74 -2.98 12.56
N GLN A 186 -4.65 -4.22 13.07
CA GLN A 186 -5.49 -5.34 12.61
C GLN A 186 -7.01 -5.08 12.67
N HIS A 187 -7.47 -4.18 13.54
CA HIS A 187 -8.87 -3.77 13.60
C HIS A 187 -9.35 -3.00 12.35
N PHE A 188 -8.46 -2.26 11.66
CA PHE A 188 -8.83 -1.57 10.42
C PHE A 188 -9.14 -2.55 9.29
N LEU A 189 -8.46 -3.71 9.25
CA LEU A 189 -8.75 -4.76 8.27
C LEU A 189 -10.12 -5.40 8.50
N THR A 190 -10.61 -5.47 9.74
CA THR A 190 -11.94 -6.03 10.03
C THR A 190 -13.11 -5.14 9.62
N ALA A 191 -12.87 -3.85 9.36
CA ALA A 191 -13.90 -2.91 8.89
C ALA A 191 -14.03 -2.91 7.35
N SER A 192 -12.92 -3.16 6.64
CA SER A 192 -12.88 -3.22 5.17
C SER A 192 -13.05 -4.66 4.63
N LEU A 193 -12.72 -5.69 5.40
CA LEU A 193 -12.95 -7.10 5.06
C LEU A 193 -14.15 -7.63 5.85
N PRO A 194 -15.36 -7.67 5.30
CA PRO A 194 -16.46 -8.35 5.95
C PRO A 194 -16.18 -9.86 5.94
N CYS A 195 -15.64 -10.34 7.07
CA CYS A 195 -15.51 -11.73 7.54
C CYS A 195 -14.07 -12.25 7.69
N LEU A 196 -13.43 -11.92 8.82
CA LEU A 196 -12.91 -12.95 9.71
C LEU A 196 -13.97 -13.20 10.80
N GLY A 197 -14.94 -14.04 10.47
CA GLY A 197 -15.88 -14.69 11.39
C GLY A 197 -16.65 -13.77 12.35
N LEU A 198 -17.94 -13.55 12.06
CA LEU A 198 -18.93 -13.48 13.12
C LEU A 198 -18.75 -14.72 14.03
N LEU A 199 -18.17 -14.53 15.21
CA LEU A 199 -18.57 -15.28 16.39
C LEU A 199 -19.37 -14.33 17.27
N VAL A 200 -20.58 -14.03 16.79
CA VAL A 200 -21.69 -13.69 17.66
C VAL A 200 -22.03 -14.97 18.40
N TYR A 201 -21.43 -15.19 19.56
CA TYR A 201 -22.05 -16.07 20.54
C TYR A 201 -23.18 -15.27 21.20
N TYR A 202 -24.41 -15.70 20.94
CA TYR A 202 -25.58 -15.32 21.71
C TYR A 202 -25.43 -15.85 23.15
N GLU A 203 -25.72 -14.96 24.10
CA GLU A 203 -25.85 -15.09 25.56
C GLU A 203 -24.65 -15.59 26.39
#